data_AF-H6RBR0-F1
#
_entry.id   AF-H6RBR0-F1
#
_cell.length_a   1.000
_cell.length_b   1.000
_cell.length_c   1.000
_cell.angle_alpha   90.00
_cell.angle_beta   90.00
_cell.angle_gamma   90.00
#
_symmetry.space_group_name_H-M   'P 1'
#
loop_
_entity.id
_entity.type
_entity.pdbx_description
1 polymer ?
#
loop_
_entity_poly.entity_id
_entity_poly.type
_entity_poly.pdbx_seq_one_letter_code
_entity_poly.pdbx_strand_id
1 'polypeptide(L)'
;MVLLAPSNPVVSIGAILAVPGIRGALRTTEAKVVGISPVIDGKPLRGMADECLSVIGVDTSAEAVGRHYGARSATGILDGWLVHTTDTADVPGVEVRSVPLLMTDPPTTAEMVRAALDLAGVKP
;
A
#
# COMPACT_ATOMS: atom_id res chain seq x y z
N MET A 1 7.92 -12.28 1.08
CA MET A 1 7.07 -11.13 0.73
C MET A 1 7.82 -9.84 1.05
N VAL A 2 7.59 -8.78 0.28
CA VAL A 2 7.95 -7.40 0.65
C VAL A 2 6.66 -6.67 1.02
N LEU A 3 6.65 -5.97 2.16
CA LEU A 3 5.48 -5.26 2.66
C LEU A 3 5.72 -3.75 2.65
N LEU A 4 4.84 -3.00 1.99
CA LEU A 4 4.79 -1.54 2.12
C LEU A 4 3.84 -1.17 3.27
N ALA A 5 4.41 -0.64 4.35
CA ALA A 5 3.64 -0.20 5.52
C ALA A 5 2.66 0.94 5.16
N PRO A 6 1.57 1.14 5.93
CA PRO A 6 0.59 2.22 5.74
C PRO A 6 1.14 3.59 6.17
N SER A 7 2.25 3.97 5.56
CA SER A 7 2.95 5.25 5.76
C SER A 7 2.59 6.24 4.65
N ASN A 8 3.03 7.49 4.79
CA ASN A 8 2.80 8.50 3.76
C ASN A 8 3.41 8.06 2.41
N PRO A 9 2.62 8.02 1.33
CA PRO A 9 3.07 7.45 0.06
C PRO A 9 4.08 8.33 -0.66
N VAL A 10 4.12 9.63 -0.36
CA VAL A 10 5.00 10.62 -1.01
C VAL A 10 6.29 10.79 -0.22
N VAL A 11 6.20 11.20 1.04
CA VAL A 11 7.39 11.62 1.82
C VAL A 11 8.00 10.51 2.67
N SER A 12 7.34 9.36 2.80
CA SER A 12 7.92 8.19 3.49
C SER A 12 8.29 7.09 2.50
N ILE A 13 7.29 6.44 1.90
CA ILE A 13 7.56 5.35 0.95
C ILE A 13 8.12 5.90 -0.36
N GLY A 14 7.56 6.99 -0.89
CA GLY A 14 8.04 7.63 -2.11
C GLY A 14 9.50 8.07 -2.03
N ALA A 15 9.93 8.61 -0.88
CA ALA A 15 11.33 8.95 -0.62
C ALA A 15 12.26 7.73 -0.69
N ILE A 16 11.83 6.58 -0.15
CA ILE A 16 12.57 5.31 -0.26
C ILE A 16 12.63 4.86 -1.73
N LEU A 17 11.51 4.92 -2.46
CA LEU A 17 11.44 4.52 -3.87
C LEU A 17 12.27 5.41 -4.80
N ALA A 18 12.53 6.66 -4.41
CA ALA A 18 13.34 7.61 -5.16
C ALA A 18 14.85 7.31 -5.10
N VAL A 19 15.31 6.47 -4.16
CA VAL A 19 16.71 6.04 -4.08
C VAL A 19 17.03 5.14 -5.29
N PRO A 20 18.10 5.45 -6.06
CA PRO A 20 18.47 4.67 -7.23
C PRO A 20 18.60 3.18 -6.95
N GLY A 21 17.98 2.35 -7.80
CA GLY A 21 18.01 0.89 -7.69
C GLY A 21 16.88 0.28 -6.85
N ILE A 22 16.31 0.99 -5.86
CA ILE A 22 15.27 0.41 -4.97
C ILE A 22 14.01 0.03 -5.75
N ARG A 23 13.47 0.94 -6.57
CA ARG A 23 12.30 0.63 -7.41
C ARG A 23 12.60 -0.53 -8.38
N GLY A 24 13.81 -0.59 -8.91
CA GLY A 24 14.26 -1.70 -9.76
C GLY A 24 14.20 -3.05 -9.04
N ALA A 25 14.76 -3.10 -7.82
CA ALA A 25 14.76 -4.30 -6.99
C ALA A 25 13.34 -4.79 -6.64
N LEU A 26 12.40 -3.88 -6.34
CA LEU A 26 10.99 -4.25 -6.10
C LEU A 26 10.30 -4.82 -7.35
N ARG A 27 10.68 -4.36 -8.53
CA ARG A 27 10.12 -4.86 -9.80
C ARG A 27 10.68 -6.22 -10.21
N THR A 28 11.91 -6.55 -9.81
CA THR A 28 12.59 -7.79 -10.24
C THR A 28 12.67 -8.87 -9.18
N THR A 29 12.35 -8.56 -7.92
CA THR A 29 12.35 -9.55 -6.84
C THR A 29 11.31 -10.65 -7.07
N GLU A 30 11.66 -11.88 -6.74
CA GLU A 30 10.73 -13.03 -6.76
C GLU A 30 9.65 -12.91 -5.67
N ALA A 31 9.93 -12.17 -4.59
CA ALA A 31 8.98 -11.96 -3.51
C ALA A 31 7.77 -11.13 -3.99
N LYS A 32 6.56 -11.56 -3.64
CA LYS A 32 5.35 -10.75 -3.82
C LYS A 32 5.45 -9.44 -3.03
N VAL A 33 5.06 -8.33 -3.66
CA VAL A 33 5.02 -7.00 -3.07
C VAL A 33 3.58 -6.65 -2.71
N VAL A 34 3.29 -6.57 -1.42
CA VAL A 34 1.97 -6.22 -0.90
C VAL A 34 2.05 -4.84 -0.25
N GLY A 35 1.12 -3.96 -0.57
CA GLY A 35 0.99 -2.67 0.10
C GLY A 35 -0.25 -2.60 0.99
N ILE A 36 -0.18 -1.75 2.01
CA ILE A 36 -1.30 -1.45 2.91
C ILE A 36 -1.66 0.03 2.74
N SER A 37 -2.94 0.32 2.48
CA SER A 37 -3.45 1.69 2.36
C SER A 37 -3.22 2.50 3.63
N PRO A 38 -2.67 3.73 3.52
CA PRO A 38 -2.62 4.69 4.63
C PRO A 38 -3.92 5.49 4.79
N VAL A 39 -4.90 5.30 3.90
CA VAL A 39 -6.19 5.99 3.88
C VAL A 39 -7.27 5.10 4.49
N ILE A 40 -8.10 5.72 5.34
CA ILE A 40 -9.31 5.16 5.97
C ILE A 40 -10.44 6.18 5.83
N ASP A 41 -11.59 5.77 5.29
CA ASP A 41 -12.77 6.63 5.10
C ASP A 41 -12.47 7.91 4.29
N GLY A 42 -11.65 7.78 3.24
CA GLY A 42 -11.18 8.91 2.44
C GLY A 42 -10.32 9.92 3.21
N LYS A 43 -9.76 9.53 4.37
CA LYS A 43 -8.86 10.37 5.17
C LYS A 43 -7.57 9.62 5.47
N PRO A 44 -6.40 10.27 5.43
CA PRO A 44 -5.18 9.61 5.84
C PRO A 44 -5.17 9.42 7.37
N LEU A 45 -4.66 8.28 7.82
CA LEU A 45 -4.46 7.98 9.24
C LEU A 45 -3.57 8.99 9.97
N ARG A 46 -2.67 9.68 9.25
CA ARG A 46 -1.79 10.74 9.78
C ARG A 46 -1.96 12.00 8.92
N GLY A 47 -2.48 13.06 9.54
CA GLY A 47 -3.08 14.22 8.86
C GLY A 47 -2.24 14.95 7.80
N MET A 48 -0.89 14.87 7.84
CA MET A 48 -0.03 15.53 6.85
C MET A 48 0.02 14.83 5.48
N ALA A 49 -0.53 13.62 5.33
CA ALA A 49 -0.47 12.90 4.06
C ALA A 49 -1.38 13.48 2.97
N ASP A 50 -2.48 14.12 3.36
CA ASP A 50 -3.40 14.80 2.43
C ASP A 50 -2.72 16.00 1.73
N GLU A 51 -1.96 16.79 2.49
CA GLU A 51 -1.18 17.91 1.94
C GLU A 51 -0.09 17.43 0.98
N CYS A 52 0.58 16.31 1.26
CA CYS A 52 1.61 15.79 0.36
C CYS A 52 1.01 15.17 -0.92
N LEU A 53 -0.15 14.53 -0.82
CA LEU A 53 -0.85 13.91 -1.96
C LEU A 53 -1.42 14.96 -2.91
N SER A 54 -2.06 16.00 -2.36
CA SER A 54 -2.55 17.14 -3.16
C SER A 54 -1.43 17.85 -3.92
N VAL A 55 -0.22 17.97 -3.35
CA VAL A 55 0.96 18.55 -4.03
C VAL A 55 1.34 17.79 -5.30
N ILE A 56 1.13 16.47 -5.34
CA ILE A 56 1.41 15.64 -6.51
C ILE A 56 0.17 15.34 -7.37
N GLY A 57 -0.97 15.98 -7.07
CA GLY A 57 -2.22 15.81 -7.82
C GLY A 57 -2.85 14.42 -7.68
N VAL A 58 -2.61 13.74 -6.55
CA VAL A 58 -3.21 12.42 -6.25
C VAL A 58 -4.31 12.63 -5.22
N ASP A 59 -5.51 12.10 -5.51
CA ASP A 59 -6.63 12.15 -4.57
C ASP A 59 -6.34 11.37 -3.29
N THR A 60 -6.94 11.79 -2.19
CA THR A 60 -6.80 11.12 -0.89
C THR A 60 -7.79 9.96 -0.77
N SER A 61 -7.56 8.91 -1.55
CA SER A 61 -8.33 7.66 -1.53
C SER A 61 -7.41 6.44 -1.59
N ALA A 62 -7.90 5.31 -1.06
CA ALA A 62 -7.17 4.05 -1.13
C ALA A 62 -6.91 3.62 -2.59
N GLU A 63 -7.83 3.94 -3.50
CA GLU A 63 -7.70 3.69 -4.93
C GLU A 63 -6.60 4.54 -5.58
N ALA A 64 -6.62 5.85 -5.34
CA ALA A 64 -5.67 6.77 -5.96
C ALA A 64 -4.23 6.48 -5.52
N VAL A 65 -4.01 6.15 -4.23
CA VAL A 65 -2.71 5.70 -3.73
C VAL A 65 -2.31 4.36 -4.33
N GLY A 66 -3.23 3.39 -4.42
CA GLY A 66 -2.98 2.10 -5.06
C GLY A 66 -2.57 2.24 -6.53
N ARG A 67 -3.26 3.11 -7.28
CA ARG A 67 -2.95 3.44 -8.68
C ARG A 67 -1.63 4.21 -8.83
N HIS A 68 -1.28 5.07 -7.86
CA HIS A 68 0.00 5.78 -7.82
C HIS A 68 1.19 4.80 -7.72
N TYR A 69 1.08 3.77 -6.88
CA TYR A 69 2.09 2.69 -6.86
C TYR A 69 2.03 1.80 -8.10
N GLY A 70 0.81 1.46 -8.53
CA GLY A 70 0.50 0.73 -9.75
C GLY A 70 0.86 -0.76 -9.71
N ALA A 71 0.35 -1.51 -10.68
CA ALA A 71 0.59 -2.95 -10.81
C ALA A 71 2.00 -3.27 -11.29
N ARG A 72 2.63 -4.26 -10.65
CA ARG A 72 3.95 -4.77 -11.02
C ARG A 72 3.97 -5.47 -12.38
N SER A 73 2.84 -6.03 -12.80
CA SER A 73 2.62 -6.58 -14.15
C SER A 73 2.72 -5.52 -15.26
N ALA A 74 2.69 -4.23 -14.90
CA ALA A 74 2.94 -3.10 -15.78
C ALA A 74 4.22 -2.34 -15.35
N THR A 75 4.10 -1.04 -15.10
CA THR A 75 5.21 -0.14 -14.71
C THR A 75 5.24 0.16 -13.21
N GLY A 76 4.28 -0.38 -12.46
CA GLY A 76 4.16 -0.21 -11.01
C GLY A 76 4.98 -1.20 -10.21
N ILE A 77 4.59 -1.39 -8.94
CA ILE A 77 5.32 -2.22 -7.97
C ILE A 77 4.43 -3.18 -7.17
N LEU A 78 3.11 -3.06 -7.20
CA LEU A 78 2.21 -3.87 -6.38
C LEU A 78 1.83 -5.20 -7.06
N ASP A 79 1.83 -6.28 -6.28
CA ASP A 79 1.09 -7.51 -6.60
C ASP A 79 -0.23 -7.57 -5.81
N GLY A 80 -0.28 -6.98 -4.61
CA GLY A 80 -1.47 -6.93 -3.76
C GLY A 80 -1.63 -5.60 -3.01
N TRP A 81 -2.87 -5.25 -2.69
CA TRP A 81 -3.22 -4.01 -2.00
C TRP A 81 -4.32 -4.23 -0.94
N LEU A 82 -3.98 -3.98 0.32
CA LEU A 82 -4.95 -4.01 1.41
C LEU A 82 -5.56 -2.63 1.62
N VAL A 83 -6.89 -2.56 1.71
CA VAL A 83 -7.66 -1.35 2.01
C VAL A 83 -8.50 -1.56 3.27
N HIS A 84 -8.91 -0.47 3.93
CA HIS A 84 -9.76 -0.58 5.12
C HIS A 84 -11.13 -1.18 4.74
N THR A 85 -11.82 -1.82 5.68
CA THR A 85 -13.16 -2.42 5.45
C THR A 85 -14.22 -1.42 4.98
N THR A 86 -14.00 -0.14 5.24
CA THR A 86 -14.90 0.95 4.84
C THR A 86 -14.52 1.59 3.50
N ASP A 87 -13.38 1.22 2.92
CA ASP A 87 -12.90 1.72 1.64
C ASP A 87 -13.02 0.68 0.53
N THR A 88 -13.04 1.17 -0.70
CA THR A 88 -12.96 0.37 -1.92
C THR A 88 -11.83 0.88 -2.81
N ALA A 89 -11.25 0.00 -3.62
CA ALA A 89 -10.28 0.40 -4.63
C ALA A 89 -10.31 -0.56 -5.84
N ASP A 90 -10.31 0.01 -7.04
CA ASP A 90 -9.99 -0.69 -8.28
C ASP A 90 -8.60 -0.29 -8.77
N VAL A 91 -7.65 -1.21 -8.66
CA VAL A 91 -6.27 -1.05 -9.12
C VAL A 91 -5.99 -2.11 -10.19
N PRO A 92 -6.07 -1.77 -11.49
CA PRO A 92 -5.95 -2.74 -12.56
C PRO A 92 -4.66 -3.57 -12.48
N GLY A 93 -4.81 -4.89 -12.41
CA GLY A 93 -3.68 -5.84 -12.33
C GLY A 93 -3.12 -6.09 -10.93
N VAL A 94 -3.78 -5.60 -9.87
CA VAL A 94 -3.42 -5.82 -8.46
C VAL A 94 -4.58 -6.52 -7.75
N GLU A 95 -4.29 -7.53 -6.92
CA GLU A 95 -5.31 -8.13 -6.06
C GLU A 95 -5.61 -7.18 -4.89
N VAL A 96 -6.85 -6.68 -4.82
CA VAL A 96 -7.29 -5.78 -3.74
C VAL A 96 -8.13 -6.55 -2.73
N ARG A 97 -7.89 -6.35 -1.44
CA ARG A 97 -8.68 -6.95 -0.36
C ARG A 97 -8.97 -5.96 0.76
N SER A 98 -10.22 -5.89 1.19
CA SER A 98 -10.65 -5.05 2.31
C SER A 98 -10.53 -5.80 3.64
N VAL A 99 -9.80 -5.24 4.60
CA VAL A 99 -9.58 -5.79 5.95
C VAL A 99 -9.49 -4.67 6.99
N PRO A 100 -9.66 -4.92 8.29
CA PRO A 100 -9.44 -3.90 9.31
C PRO A 100 -7.98 -3.43 9.28
N LEU A 101 -7.76 -2.12 9.14
CA LEU A 101 -6.42 -1.50 9.03
C LEU A 101 -6.10 -0.49 10.13
N LEU A 102 -6.92 -0.42 11.18
CA LEU A 102 -6.65 0.42 12.35
C LEU A 102 -5.64 -0.26 13.26
N MET A 103 -4.42 0.29 13.32
CA MET A 103 -3.33 -0.20 14.19
C MET A 103 -3.52 0.25 15.65
N THR A 104 -4.58 -0.24 16.31
CA THR A 104 -4.91 0.11 17.71
C THR A 104 -3.94 -0.48 18.72
N ASP A 105 -3.44 -1.68 18.44
CA ASP A 105 -2.54 -2.44 19.30
C ASP A 105 -1.71 -3.48 18.49
N PRO A 106 -0.66 -4.07 19.08
CA PRO A 106 0.17 -5.06 18.39
C PRO A 106 -0.59 -6.30 17.90
N PRO A 107 -1.53 -6.91 18.67
CA PRO A 107 -2.35 -8.02 18.16
C PRO A 107 -3.15 -7.67 16.90
N THR A 108 -3.80 -6.51 16.87
CA THR A 108 -4.57 -6.04 15.70
C THR A 108 -3.65 -5.81 14.51
N THR A 109 -2.47 -5.24 14.75
CA THR A 109 -1.44 -5.07 13.71
C THR A 109 -0.95 -6.43 13.19
N ALA A 110 -0.83 -7.45 14.05
CA ALA A 110 -0.46 -8.80 13.63
C ALA A 110 -1.52 -9.41 12.70
N GLU A 111 -2.82 -9.17 12.94
CA GLU A 111 -3.87 -9.60 11.99
C GLU A 111 -3.74 -8.93 10.62
N MET A 112 -3.38 -7.65 10.57
CA MET A 112 -3.11 -6.95 9.30
C MET A 112 -1.95 -7.62 8.53
N VAL A 113 -0.88 -8.01 9.23
CA VAL A 113 0.26 -8.71 8.63
C VAL A 113 -0.12 -10.12 8.17
N ARG A 114 -0.96 -10.85 8.93
CA ARG A 114 -1.49 -12.15 8.50
C ARG A 114 -2.32 -12.02 7.22
N ALA A 115 -3.20 -11.03 7.14
CA ALA A 115 -3.96 -10.77 5.92
C ALA A 115 -3.05 -10.46 4.71
N ALA A 116 -1.93 -9.76 4.92
CA ALA A 116 -0.96 -9.50 3.87
C ALA A 116 -0.20 -10.78 3.43
N LEU A 117 0.18 -11.65 4.38
CA LEU A 117 0.79 -12.95 4.10
C LEU A 117 -0.17 -13.85 3.30
N ASP A 118 -1.43 -13.92 3.72
CA ASP A 118 -2.48 -14.68 3.03
C ASP A 118 -2.71 -14.17 1.61
N LEU A 119 -2.76 -12.84 1.43
CA LEU A 119 -2.86 -12.20 0.11
C LEU A 119 -1.65 -12.53 -0.78
N ALA A 120 -0.45 -12.59 -0.19
CA ALA A 120 0.76 -12.98 -0.90
C ALA A 120 0.88 -14.50 -1.15
N GLY A 121 -0.01 -15.32 -0.59
CA GLY A 121 0.09 -16.79 -0.64
C GLY A 121 1.29 -17.35 0.13
N VAL A 122 1.79 -16.63 1.14
CA VAL A 122 2.95 -17.01 1.94
C VAL A 122 2.47 -17.59 3.28
N LYS A 123 2.93 -18.80 3.62
CA LYS A 123 2.66 -19.39 4.93
C LYS A 123 3.55 -18.74 6.01
N PRO A 124 3.02 -18.42 7.20
CA PRO A 124 3.80 -17.90 8.31
C PRO A 124 4.81 -18.92 8.86
#